data_AF-A0A6N7ZPB3-F1
#
_entry.id   AF-A0A6N7ZPB3-F1
#
_cell.length_a   1.000
_cell.length_b   1.000
_cell.length_c   1.000
_cell.angle_alpha   90.00
_cell.angle_beta   90.00
_cell.angle_gamma   90.00
#
_symmetry.space_group_name_H-M   'P 1'
#
loop_
_entity.id
_entity.type
_entity.pdbx_description
1 polymer ?
#
loop_
_entity_poly.entity_id
_entity_poly.type
_entity_poly.pdbx_seq_one_letter_code
_entity_poly.pdbx_strand_id
1 'polypeptide(L)' 'YYFPRSLRTPEMCLEAVRRDGWALHDVPESARTPEVCREAVRQNGRALYCAPEDLHTPEMYLEAVRQG' A
#
# COMPACT_ATOMS: atom_id res chain seq x y z
N TYR A 1 13.26 -7.84 -7.89
CA TYR A 1 12.33 -8.43 -8.89
C TYR A 1 11.67 -7.26 -9.61
N TYR A 2 11.87 -7.09 -10.91
CA TYR A 2 11.31 -5.95 -11.65
C TYR A 2 9.88 -6.32 -12.09
N PHE A 3 8.87 -5.69 -11.49
CA PHE A 3 7.46 -5.89 -11.84
C PHE A 3 7.08 -4.90 -12.95
N PRO A 4 6.90 -5.33 -14.22
CA PRO A 4 6.62 -4.43 -15.32
C PRO A 4 5.34 -3.64 -15.05
N ARG A 5 5.34 -2.33 -15.31
CA ARG A 5 4.17 -1.45 -15.12
C ARG A 5 2.91 -1.98 -15.83
N SER A 6 3.08 -2.72 -16.93
CA SER A 6 2.00 -3.33 -17.71
C SER A 6 1.31 -4.53 -17.05
N LEU A 7 1.85 -5.09 -15.96
CA LEU A 7 1.30 -6.26 -15.27
C LEU A 7 0.82 -5.94 -13.85
N ARG A 8 0.75 -4.68 -13.45
CA ARG A 8 0.29 -4.30 -12.11
C ARG A 8 -1.23 -4.16 -12.09
N THR A 9 -1.92 -5.29 -12.14
CA THR A 9 -3.37 -5.29 -11.88
C THR A 9 -3.62 -4.98 -10.39
N PRO A 10 -4.83 -4.51 -10.03
CA PRO A 10 -5.19 -4.31 -8.63
C PRO A 10 -4.94 -5.54 -7.76
N GLU A 11 -5.22 -6.74 -8.28
CA GLU A 11 -5.05 -8.00 -7.56
C GLU A 11 -3.58 -8.31 -7.29
N MET A 12 -2.69 -8.06 -8.25
CA MET A 12 -1.25 -8.27 -8.08
C MET A 12 -0.65 -7.25 -7.11
N CYS A 13 -1.12 -5.99 -7.15
CA CYS A 13 -0.70 -4.97 -6.20
C CYS A 13 -1.15 -5.34 -4.78
N LEU A 14 -2.38 -5.83 -4.64
CA LEU A 14 -2.92 -6.29 -3.35
C LEU A 14 -2.13 -7.48 -2.81
N GLU A 15 -1.79 -8.45 -3.65
CA GLU A 15 -0.98 -9.60 -3.23
C GLU A 15 0.45 -9.19 -2.86
N ALA A 16 1.04 -8.23 -3.59
CA ALA A 16 2.36 -7.70 -3.26
C ALA A 16 2.37 -7.06 -1.87
N VAL A 17 1.41 -6.18 -1.57
CA VAL A 17 1.35 -5.48 -0.28
C VAL A 17 0.96 -6.40 0.88
N ARG A 18 0.22 -7.49 0.62
CA ARG A 18 -0.04 -8.54 1.61
C ARG A 18 1.23 -9.27 2.05
N ARG A 19 2.16 -9.47 1.12
CA ARG A 19 3.43 -10.16 1.40
C ARG A 19 4.45 -9.21 2.03
N ASP A 20 4.52 -7.99 1.54
CA ASP A 20 5.36 -6.91 2.04
C ASP A 20 4.65 -5.57 1.86
N GLY A 21 4.18 -4.96 2.96
CA GLY A 21 3.47 -3.68 2.94
C GLY A 21 4.32 -2.56 2.37
N TRP A 22 5.65 -2.69 2.43
CA TRP A 22 6.56 -1.74 1.80
C TRP A 22 6.58 -1.83 0.27
N ALA A 23 6.04 -2.91 -0.32
CA ALA A 23 5.83 -3.02 -1.76
C ALA A 23 4.89 -1.93 -2.32
N LEU A 24 4.13 -1.22 -1.47
CA LEU A 24 3.34 -0.06 -1.90
C LEU A 24 4.20 1.02 -2.57
N HIS A 25 5.48 1.15 -2.20
CA HIS A 25 6.40 2.11 -2.83
C HIS A 25 6.61 1.80 -4.33
N ASP A 26 6.55 0.51 -4.69
CA ASP A 26 6.67 0.04 -6.08
C ASP A 26 5.34 0.12 -6.83
N VAL A 27 4.19 0.13 -6.15
CA VAL A 27 2.86 0.25 -6.78
C VAL A 27 2.72 1.63 -7.44
N PRO A 28 2.28 1.72 -8.70
CA PRO A 28 2.09 3.00 -9.38
C PRO A 28 0.89 3.70 -8.74
N GLU A 29 0.94 5.03 -8.67
CA GLU A 29 -0.08 5.83 -7.98
C GLU A 29 -1.50 5.53 -8.45
N SER A 30 -1.70 5.32 -9.75
CA SER A 30 -3.00 4.95 -10.34
C SER A 30 -3.57 3.61 -9.85
N ALA A 31 -2.75 2.74 -9.26
CA ALA A 31 -3.15 1.45 -8.69
C ALA A 31 -3.13 1.44 -7.15
N ARG A 32 -2.80 2.57 -6.51
CA ARG A 32 -2.84 2.74 -5.05
C ARG A 32 -4.27 3.04 -4.60
N THR A 33 -5.16 2.07 -4.78
CA THR A 33 -6.55 2.19 -4.31
C THR A 33 -6.60 2.23 -2.78
N PRO A 34 -7.72 2.70 -2.18
CA PRO A 34 -7.91 2.67 -0.73
C PRO A 34 -7.64 1.28 -0.13
N GLU A 35 -8.06 0.22 -0.80
CA GLU A 35 -7.89 -1.17 -0.36
C GLU A 35 -6.42 -1.59 -0.34
N VAL A 36 -5.67 -1.29 -1.40
CA VAL A 36 -4.24 -1.60 -1.49
C VAL A 36 -3.45 -0.83 -0.45
N CYS A 37 -3.75 0.46 -0.26
CA CYS A 37 -3.06 1.28 0.74
C CYS A 37 -3.36 0.81 2.17
N ARG A 38 -4.62 0.48 2.47
CA ARG A 38 -5.02 -0.04 3.79
C ARG A 38 -4.34 -1.36 4.10
N GLU A 39 -4.32 -2.30 3.16
CA GLU A 39 -3.65 -3.58 3.38
C GLU A 39 -2.14 -3.40 3.56
N ALA A 40 -1.52 -2.50 2.80
CA ALA A 40 -0.11 -2.17 2.95
C ALA A 40 0.22 -1.60 4.34
N VAL A 41 -0.58 -0.64 4.82
CA VAL A 41 -0.39 -0.04 6.16
C VAL A 41 -0.66 -1.04 7.26
N ARG A 42 -1.68 -1.90 7.09
CA ARG A 42 -1.96 -2.98 8.02
C ARG A 42 -0.82 -3.98 8.11
N GLN A 43 -0.11 -4.23 7.02
CA GLN A 43 1.05 -5.12 7.01
C GLN A 43 2.29 -4.44 7.59
N ASN A 44 2.53 -3.18 7.24
CA ASN A 44 3.66 -2.38 7.71
C ASN A 44 3.22 -0.92 7.85
N GLY A 45 3.14 -0.43 9.09
CA GLY A 45 2.64 0.92 9.35
C GLY A 45 3.42 2.03 8.66
N ARG A 46 4.70 1.79 8.31
CA ARG A 46 5.50 2.75 7.54
C ARG A 46 4.95 2.94 6.13
N ALA A 47 4.24 1.96 5.55
CA ALA A 47 3.62 2.04 4.22
C ALA A 47 2.74 3.29 4.02
N LEU A 48 2.28 3.92 5.11
CA LEU A 48 1.55 5.18 5.08
C LEU A 48 2.32 6.28 4.34
N TYR A 49 3.65 6.31 4.43
CA TYR A 49 4.50 7.27 3.69
C TYR A 49 4.40 7.11 2.17
N CYS A 50 3.94 5.96 1.68
CA CYS A 50 3.73 5.71 0.26
C CYS A 50 2.25 5.82 -0.16
N ALA A 51 1.32 6.00 0.79
CA ALA A 51 -0.09 6.20 0.44
C ALA A 51 -0.31 7.60 -0.15
N PRO A 52 -1.13 7.75 -1.20
CA PRO A 52 -1.58 9.05 -1.70
C PRO A 52 -2.17 9.91 -0.58
N GLU A 53 -1.89 11.21 -0.59
CA GLU A 53 -2.35 12.14 0.46
C GLU A 53 -3.88 12.14 0.62
N ASP A 54 -4.62 11.97 -0.48
CA ASP A 54 -6.09 11.87 -0.49
C ASP A 54 -6.63 10.69 0.34
N LEU A 55 -5.80 9.69 0.64
CA LEU A 55 -6.18 8.50 1.40
C LEU A 55 -5.74 8.58 2.87
N HIS A 56 -5.18 9.70 3.32
CA HIS A 56 -4.73 9.90 4.70
C HIS A 56 -5.92 10.15 5.61
N THR A 57 -6.53 9.07 6.11
CA THR A 57 -7.64 9.12 7.06
C THR A 57 -7.15 8.83 8.48
N PRO A 58 -7.87 9.26 9.54
CA PRO A 58 -7.54 8.91 10.92
C PRO A 58 -7.37 7.40 11.13
N GLU A 59 -8.15 6.58 10.45
CA GLU A 59 -8.06 5.12 10.50
C GLU A 59 -6.71 4.62 9.98
N MET A 60 -6.20 5.19 8.89
CA MET A 60 -4.88 4.84 8.34
C MET A 60 -3.75 5.20 9.30
N TYR A 61 -3.83 6.36 9.97
CA TYR A 61 -2.85 6.74 11.00
C TYR A 61 -2.90 5.79 12.20
N LEU A 62 -4.10 5.42 12.65
CA LEU A 62 -4.28 4.47 13.75
C LEU A 62 -3.70 3.10 13.41
N GLU A 63 -3.97 2.58 12.22
CA GLU A 63 -3.37 1.33 11.74
C GLU A 63 -1.84 1.43 11.66
N ALA A 64 -1.31 2.55 11.18
CA ALA A 64 0.13 2.76 11.09
C ALA A 64 0.82 2.74 12.47
N VAL A 65 0.21 3.38 13.48
CA VAL A 65 0.73 3.41 14.86
C VAL A 65 0.66 2.02 15.50
N ARG A 66 -0.36 1.22 15.20
CA ARG A 66 -0.52 -0.13 15.76
C ARG A 66 0.54 -1.13 15.28
N GLN A 67 1.13 -0.88 14.12
CA GLN A 67 2.16 -1.74 13.51
C GLN A 67 3.60 -1.27 13.80
N GLY A 68 3.79 -0.16 14.54
CA GLY A 68 5.09 0.32 15.00
C GLY A 68 5.49 -0.29 16.34
#